data_AF-A0A955XMN7-F1
#
_entry.id   AF-A0A955XMN7-F1
#
_cell.length_a   1.000
_cell.length_b   1.000
_cell.length_c   1.000
_cell.angle_alpha   90.00
_cell.angle_beta   90.00
_cell.angle_gamma   90.00
#
_symmetry.space_group_name_H-M   'P 1'
#
loop_
_entity.id
_entity.type
_entity.pdbx_description
1 polymer ?
#
loop_
_entity_poly.entity_id
_entity_poly.type
_entity_poly.pdbx_seq_one_letter_code
_entity_poly.pdbx_strand_id
1 'polypeptide(L)'
;AGDRAEVLQDTDLTDVDLVRAHLRLRVPASVPAGLAWEVSMVVDGAKLARATCLPGRQRVLTDLAANVSKLAGVHAVGVRLELVEA
;
A
#
# COMPACT_ATOMS: atom_id res chain seq x y z
N ALA A 1 5.73 13.24 -10.34
CA ALA A 1 5.30 11.88 -9.98
C ALA A 1 6.55 11.02 -9.88
N GLY A 2 6.76 10.34 -8.75
CA GLY A 2 7.94 9.48 -8.53
C GLY A 2 7.73 8.07 -9.07
N ASP A 3 8.73 7.20 -8.85
CA ASP A 3 8.68 5.79 -9.25
C ASP A 3 7.61 5.02 -8.46
N ARG A 4 6.91 4.10 -9.14
CA ARG A 4 5.95 3.21 -8.49
C ARG A 4 5.86 1.84 -9.12
N ALA A 5 5.47 0.86 -8.32
CA ALA A 5 5.06 -0.47 -8.73
C ALA A 5 3.78 -0.86 -7.98
N GLU A 6 2.85 -1.55 -8.64
CA GLU A 6 1.60 -1.99 -8.02
C GLU A 6 1.18 -3.37 -8.51
N VAL A 7 0.54 -4.13 -7.62
CA VAL A 7 -0.16 -5.38 -7.93
C VAL A 7 -1.63 -5.14 -7.59
N LEU A 8 -2.48 -5.25 -8.60
CA LEU A 8 -3.92 -5.02 -8.51
C LEU A 8 -4.69 -6.29 -8.86
N GLN A 9 -5.86 -6.46 -8.25
CA GLN A 9 -6.80 -7.52 -8.53
C GLN A 9 -8.23 -6.98 -8.44
N ASP A 10 -9.03 -7.26 -9.46
CA ASP A 10 -10.47 -7.03 -9.42
C ASP A 10 -11.10 -7.99 -8.40
N THR A 11 -11.73 -7.42 -7.39
CA THR A 11 -12.24 -8.17 -6.22
C THR A 11 -13.65 -7.69 -5.89
N ASP A 12 -14.60 -8.61 -5.75
CA ASP A 12 -15.92 -8.27 -5.22
C ASP A 12 -15.81 -8.03 -3.70
N LEU A 13 -16.18 -6.82 -3.27
CA LEU A 13 -16.13 -6.39 -1.87
C LEU A 13 -17.49 -6.41 -1.17
N THR A 14 -18.53 -6.95 -1.81
CA THR A 14 -19.84 -7.11 -1.19
C THR A 14 -19.73 -7.90 0.10
N ASP A 15 -20.25 -7.34 1.20
CA ASP A 15 -20.21 -7.91 2.56
C ASP A 15 -18.79 -8.15 3.11
N VAL A 16 -17.77 -7.49 2.56
CA VAL A 16 -16.38 -7.54 3.06
C VAL A 16 -16.12 -6.34 3.96
N ASP A 17 -15.69 -6.59 5.21
CA ASP A 17 -15.35 -5.50 6.13
C ASP A 17 -13.95 -4.92 5.90
N LEU A 18 -12.98 -5.79 5.61
CA LEU A 18 -11.57 -5.46 5.58
C LEU A 18 -10.84 -6.24 4.48
N VAL A 19 -9.92 -5.54 3.79
CA VAL A 19 -8.85 -6.16 3.01
C VAL A 19 -7.54 -5.99 3.76
N ARG A 20 -6.72 -7.04 3.79
CA ARG A 20 -5.50 -7.10 4.61
C ARG A 20 -4.34 -7.67 3.80
N ALA A 21 -3.15 -7.14 4.02
CA ALA A 21 -1.91 -7.62 3.43
C ALA A 21 -0.86 -7.87 4.52
N HIS A 22 -0.26 -9.06 4.48
CA HIS A 22 1.00 -9.34 5.16
C HIS A 22 2.12 -9.15 4.14
N LEU A 23 3.01 -8.20 4.41
CA LEU A 23 4.13 -7.90 3.53
C LEU A 23 5.38 -7.48 4.28
N ARG A 24 6.49 -7.42 3.54
CA ARG A 24 7.74 -6.83 4.03
C ARG A 24 8.18 -5.70 3.12
N LEU A 25 8.23 -4.50 3.66
CA LEU A 25 8.81 -3.34 3.00
C LEU A 25 10.33 -3.35 3.24
N ARG A 26 11.12 -3.37 2.16
CA ARG A 26 12.57 -3.18 2.22
C ARG A 26 12.91 -1.87 1.52
N VAL A 27 13.58 -0.96 2.24
CA VAL A 27 13.93 0.35 1.71
C VAL A 27 15.44 0.40 1.49
N PRO A 28 15.91 0.79 0.29
CA PRO A 28 17.34 0.95 0.04
C PRO A 28 17.94 2.03 0.95
N ALA A 29 19.25 1.98 1.20
CA ALA A 29 19.94 3.03 1.97
C ALA A 29 20.00 4.36 1.18
N SER A 30 20.08 4.28 -0.14
CA SER A 30 20.21 5.40 -1.06
C SER A 30 18.83 5.98 -1.46
N VAL A 31 18.06 6.47 -0.49
CA VAL A 31 16.85 7.25 -0.78
C VAL A 31 17.25 8.72 -0.94
N PRO A 32 16.86 9.41 -2.03
CA PRO A 32 17.15 10.83 -2.19
C PRO A 32 16.57 11.68 -1.05
N ALA A 33 17.27 12.77 -0.70
CA ALA A 33 16.80 13.68 0.35
C ALA A 33 15.42 14.26 0.00
N GLY A 34 14.54 14.34 1.01
CA GLY A 34 13.17 14.81 0.85
C GLY A 34 12.20 13.78 0.27
N LEU A 35 12.64 12.54 0.01
CA LEU A 35 11.79 11.46 -0.49
C LEU A 35 11.73 10.28 0.50
N ALA A 36 10.66 9.49 0.40
CA ALA A 36 10.46 8.26 1.15
C ALA A 36 9.78 7.20 0.29
N TRP A 37 10.09 5.92 0.53
CA TRP A 37 9.30 4.81 -0.03
C TRP A 37 8.10 4.53 0.86
N GLU A 38 6.91 4.56 0.26
CA GLU A 38 5.64 4.25 0.91
C GLU A 38 5.05 2.98 0.28
N VAL A 39 4.62 2.04 1.12
CA VAL A 39 3.74 0.94 0.72
C VAL A 39 2.32 1.26 1.15
N SER A 40 1.35 1.09 0.25
CA SER A 40 -0.05 1.41 0.48
C SER A 40 -0.98 0.28 0.07
N MET A 41 -2.06 0.07 0.83
CA MET A 41 -3.25 -0.63 0.38
C MET A 41 -4.07 0.36 -0.46
N VAL A 42 -4.34 0.01 -1.72
CA VAL A 42 -5.12 0.82 -2.65
C VAL A 42 -6.43 0.13 -3.02
N VAL A 43 -7.51 0.91 -3.08
CA VAL A 43 -8.82 0.48 -3.61
C VAL A 43 -9.29 1.55 -4.59
N ASP A 44 -9.50 1.17 -5.86
CA ASP A 44 -9.82 2.08 -6.98
C ASP A 44 -8.85 3.27 -7.09
N GLY A 45 -7.58 3.01 -6.80
CA GLY A 45 -6.51 4.01 -6.80
C GLY A 45 -6.42 4.88 -5.53
N ALA A 46 -7.40 4.82 -4.62
CA ALA A 46 -7.35 5.53 -3.34
C ALA A 46 -6.50 4.75 -2.31
N LYS A 47 -5.56 5.43 -1.65
CA LYS A 47 -4.75 4.85 -0.57
C LYS A 47 -5.57 4.82 0.72
N LEU A 48 -5.97 3.64 1.17
CA LEU A 48 -6.80 3.48 2.38
C LEU A 48 -5.96 3.10 3.62
N ALA A 49 -4.77 2.57 3.42
CA ALA A 49 -3.78 2.35 4.48
C ALA A 49 -2.38 2.51 3.89
N ARG A 50 -1.42 2.97 4.70
CA ARG A 50 -0.05 3.25 4.25
C ARG A 50 0.99 3.08 5.34
N ALA A 51 2.21 2.77 4.93
CA ALA A 51 3.36 2.68 5.82
C ALA A 51 4.65 3.07 5.09
N THR A 52 5.55 3.71 5.82
CA THR A 52 6.92 3.97 5.40
C THR A 52 7.91 3.21 6.28
N CYS A 53 9.17 3.21 5.85
CA CYS A 53 10.30 2.67 6.58
C CYS A 53 11.53 3.55 6.29
N LEU A 54 12.39 3.72 7.31
CA LEU A 54 13.61 4.51 7.15
C LEU A 54 14.52 3.92 6.05
N PRO A 55 15.32 4.77 5.36
CA PRO A 55 16.33 4.31 4.42
C PRO A 55 17.25 3.24 5.04
N GLY A 56 17.55 2.20 4.28
CA GLY A 56 18.42 1.08 4.69
C GLY A 56 17.80 0.13 5.71
N ARG A 57 16.50 0.29 6.03
CA ARG A 57 15.78 -0.57 6.96
C ARG A 57 14.76 -1.44 6.24
N GLN A 58 14.30 -2.45 6.97
CA GLN A 58 13.16 -3.28 6.58
C GLN A 58 12.09 -3.22 7.66
N ARG A 59 10.84 -3.28 7.24
CA ARG A 59 9.67 -3.34 8.13
C ARG A 59 8.77 -4.49 7.69
N VAL A 60 8.47 -5.39 8.62
CA VAL A 60 7.43 -6.41 8.43
C VAL A 60 6.10 -5.78 8.85
N LEU A 61 5.12 -5.81 7.94
CA LEU A 61 3.76 -5.39 8.19
C LEU A 61 2.91 -6.66 8.20
N THR A 62 2.57 -7.13 9.39
CA THR A 62 1.72 -8.31 9.57
C THR A 62 0.25 -8.00 9.31
N ASP A 63 -0.13 -6.72 9.36
CA ASP A 63 -1.51 -6.26 9.14
C ASP A 63 -1.51 -4.84 8.55
N LEU A 64 -1.29 -4.72 7.23
CA LEU A 64 -1.66 -3.52 6.49
C LEU A 64 -3.12 -3.70 6.05
N ALA A 65 -4.05 -3.00 6.68
CA ALA A 65 -5.49 -3.25 6.52
C ALA A 65 -6.25 -1.99 6.08
N ALA A 66 -7.17 -2.15 5.13
CA ALA A 66 -8.10 -1.10 4.75
C ALA A 66 -9.54 -1.52 5.08
N ASN A 67 -10.29 -0.61 5.69
CA ASN A 67 -11.73 -0.77 5.89
C ASN A 67 -12.45 -0.55 4.57
N VAL A 68 -13.19 -1.57 4.15
CA VAL A 68 -13.99 -1.57 2.91
C VAL A 68 -15.46 -1.90 3.17
N SER A 69 -15.91 -1.91 4.43
CA SER A 69 -17.29 -2.22 4.87
C SER A 69 -18.40 -1.37 4.25
N LYS A 70 -18.04 -0.28 3.54
CA LYS A 70 -18.98 0.61 2.84
C LYS A 70 -18.93 0.47 1.31
N LEU A 71 -18.11 -0.45 0.80
CA LEU A 71 -17.96 -0.76 -0.61
C LEU A 71 -18.74 -2.04 -0.94
N ALA A 72 -19.20 -2.14 -2.18
CA ALA A 72 -19.93 -3.31 -2.66
C ALA A 72 -19.76 -3.43 -4.18
N GLY A 73 -19.75 -4.66 -4.67
CA GLY A 73 -19.43 -4.98 -6.06
C GLY A 73 -17.93 -5.06 -6.32
N VAL A 74 -17.56 -5.09 -7.60
CA VAL A 74 -16.17 -5.29 -8.04
C VAL A 74 -15.38 -3.98 -7.95
N HIS A 75 -14.27 -4.03 -7.23
CA HIS A 75 -13.31 -2.94 -7.06
C HIS A 75 -11.89 -3.41 -7.38
N ALA A 76 -11.04 -2.49 -7.85
CA ALA A 76 -9.62 -2.76 -8.07
C ALA A 76 -8.87 -2.63 -6.74
N VAL A 77 -8.53 -3.76 -6.12
CA VAL A 77 -7.83 -3.81 -4.83
C VAL A 77 -6.38 -4.18 -5.04
N GLY A 78 -5.46 -3.56 -4.30
CA GLY A 78 -4.08 -3.97 -4.39
C GLY A 78 -3.11 -3.31 -3.42
N VAL A 79 -1.83 -3.60 -3.65
CA VAL A 79 -0.72 -3.01 -2.91
C VAL A 79 0.15 -2.21 -3.88
N ARG A 80 0.43 -0.96 -3.52
CA ARG A 80 1.31 -0.05 -4.26
C ARG A 80 2.55 0.28 -3.45
N LEU A 81 3.71 0.18 -4.08
CA LEU A 81 4.98 0.74 -3.61
C LEU A 81 5.26 2.02 -4.43
N GLU A 82 5.50 3.14 -3.77
CA GLU A 82 5.68 4.43 -4.44
C GLU A 82 6.73 5.29 -3.73
N LEU A 83 7.54 6.01 -4.51
CA LEU A 83 8.44 7.04 -4.02
C LEU A 83 7.67 8.36 -3.88
N VAL A 84 7.50 8.82 -2.63
CA VAL A 84 6.73 10.00 -2.25
C VAL A 84 7.63 11.06 -1.62
N GLU A 85 7.14 12.29 -1.50
CA GLU A 85 7.77 13.31 -0.66
C GLU A 85 7.65 12.92 0.83
N ALA A 86 8.73 13.13 1.58
CA ALA A 86 8.88 12.71 2.98
C ALA A 86 8.26 13.67 3.99
#